data_AF-A0A964AGJ2-F1
#
_entry.id   AF-A0A964AGJ2-F1
#
_cell.length_a   1.000
_cell.length_b   1.000
_cell.length_c   1.000
_cell.angle_alpha   90.00
_cell.angle_beta   90.00
_cell.angle_gamma   90.00
#
_symmetry.space_group_name_H-M   'P 1'
#
loop_
_entity.id
_entity.type
_entity.pdbx_description
1 polymer ?
#
loop_
_entity_poly.entity_id
_entity_poly.type
_entity_poly.pdbx_seq_one_letter_code
_entity_poly.pdbx_strand_id
1 'polypeptide(L)'
;MLITLLLSCVSETVISYSTEPCQNWDLDSEDPPLVEAVEWGEGLEVTRNGIYRGCDASFSPDIEPDGKVFRVYEAWEDDSEDCDACWMAQIQVAPLRRGTYEIQWFTEDSDTVPSDDVTVDVP
;
A
#
# COMPACT_ATOMS: atom_id res chain seq x y z
N MET A 1 -40.46 29.15 -1.02
CA MET A 1 -39.28 28.74 -1.80
C MET A 1 -38.48 27.81 -0.90
N LEU A 2 -38.61 26.50 -1.11
CA LEU A 2 -38.00 25.46 -0.28
C LEU A 2 -36.62 25.16 -0.88
N ILE A 3 -35.55 25.42 -0.15
CA ILE A 3 -34.18 25.13 -0.59
C ILE A 3 -33.93 23.65 -0.32
N THR A 4 -33.92 22.86 -1.39
CA THR A 4 -33.48 21.47 -1.36
C THR A 4 -31.96 21.46 -1.23
N LEU A 5 -31.44 21.21 -0.02
CA LEU A 5 -30.03 20.86 0.18
C LEU A 5 -29.81 19.47 -0.42
N LEU A 6 -29.22 19.42 -1.61
CA LEU A 6 -28.59 18.21 -2.12
C LEU A 6 -27.35 17.98 -1.27
N LEU A 7 -27.44 17.10 -0.26
CA LEU A 7 -26.26 16.53 0.37
C LEU A 7 -25.52 15.74 -0.71
N SER A 8 -24.49 16.37 -1.28
CA SER A 8 -23.52 15.67 -2.11
C SER A 8 -22.78 14.71 -1.17
N CYS A 9 -23.13 13.42 -1.20
CA CYS A 9 -22.31 12.37 -0.61
C CYS A 9 -20.99 12.33 -1.39
N VAL A 10 -20.00 13.10 -0.94
CA VAL A 10 -18.61 12.86 -1.33
C VAL A 10 -18.21 11.63 -0.53
N SER A 11 -18.17 10.46 -1.16
CA SER A 11 -17.58 9.27 -0.52
C SER A 11 -16.13 9.61 -0.21
N GLU A 12 -15.80 9.64 1.07
CA GLU A 12 -14.44 9.84 1.55
C GLU A 12 -13.59 8.63 1.14
N THR A 13 -12.38 8.87 0.64
CA THR A 13 -11.45 7.80 0.30
C THR A 13 -11.00 7.10 1.59
N VAL A 14 -11.28 5.81 1.67
CA VAL A 14 -10.85 4.94 2.77
C VAL A 14 -9.56 4.26 2.35
N ILE A 15 -8.63 4.19 3.29
CA ILE A 15 -7.36 3.47 3.15
C ILE A 15 -7.35 2.38 4.20
N SER A 16 -7.14 1.13 3.78
CA SER A 16 -6.93 -0.02 4.67
C SER A 16 -5.63 -0.73 4.30
N TYR A 17 -5.08 -1.49 5.23
CA TYR A 17 -3.85 -2.23 5.03
C TYR A 17 -3.91 -3.59 5.71
N SER A 18 -3.11 -4.53 5.23
CA SER A 18 -2.98 -5.88 5.76
C SER A 18 -1.60 -6.44 5.46
N THR A 19 -1.24 -7.50 6.19
CA THR A 19 -0.08 -8.34 5.87
C THR A 19 -0.45 -9.81 5.84
N GLU A 20 0.24 -10.53 4.98
CA GLU A 20 0.17 -11.99 4.89
C GLU A 20 1.58 -12.55 4.66
N PRO A 21 1.88 -13.78 5.08
CA PRO A 21 3.16 -14.40 4.75
C PRO A 21 3.27 -14.57 3.22
N CYS A 22 4.48 -14.37 2.67
CA CYS A 22 4.74 -14.54 1.25
C CYS A 22 4.30 -15.94 0.78
N GLN A 23 3.44 -16.01 -0.23
CA GLN A 23 3.09 -17.28 -0.87
C GLN A 23 3.93 -17.48 -2.13
N ASN A 24 4.58 -18.63 -2.25
CA ASN A 24 5.39 -19.01 -3.42
C ASN A 24 6.57 -18.07 -3.74
N TRP A 25 7.04 -17.27 -2.79
CA TRP A 25 8.28 -16.53 -2.96
C TRP A 25 9.47 -17.48 -2.86
N ASP A 26 10.32 -17.47 -3.86
CA ASP A 26 11.59 -18.20 -3.80
C ASP A 26 12.50 -17.46 -2.82
N LEU A 27 12.70 -18.03 -1.64
CA LEU A 27 13.53 -17.43 -0.60
C LEU A 27 15.01 -17.36 -1.01
N ASP A 28 15.40 -18.15 -2.03
CA ASP A 28 16.74 -18.12 -2.62
C ASP A 28 16.82 -17.17 -3.84
N SER A 29 15.71 -16.53 -4.22
CA SER A 29 15.69 -15.53 -5.29
C SER A 29 16.38 -14.24 -4.84
N GLU A 30 17.29 -13.75 -5.69
CA GLU A 30 17.91 -12.43 -5.56
C GLU A 30 17.00 -11.30 -6.10
N ASP A 31 15.75 -11.60 -6.48
CA ASP A 31 14.83 -10.61 -7.01
C ASP A 31 14.50 -9.58 -5.93
N PRO A 32 14.63 -8.28 -6.23
CA PRO A 32 14.29 -7.25 -5.28
C PRO A 32 12.79 -7.35 -4.95
N PRO A 33 12.39 -6.95 -3.74
CA PRO A 33 10.98 -6.82 -3.43
C PRO A 33 10.31 -5.94 -4.49
N LEU A 34 9.08 -6.29 -4.88
CA LEU A 34 8.34 -5.68 -5.99
C LEU A 34 7.05 -5.01 -5.49
N VAL A 35 6.80 -3.76 -5.90
CA VAL A 35 5.49 -3.12 -5.75
C VAL A 35 4.65 -3.37 -7.00
N GLU A 36 3.44 -3.89 -6.79
CA GLU A 36 2.44 -4.06 -7.83
C GLU A 36 1.17 -3.31 -7.44
N ALA A 37 0.49 -2.69 -8.40
CA ALA A 37 -0.81 -2.05 -8.18
C ALA A 37 -1.81 -2.56 -9.21
N VAL A 38 -2.98 -2.99 -8.74
CA VAL A 38 -4.07 -3.48 -9.58
C VAL A 38 -5.38 -2.82 -9.19
N GLU A 39 -6.30 -2.74 -10.15
CA GLU A 39 -7.65 -2.28 -9.89
C GLU A 39 -8.39 -3.25 -8.95
N TRP A 40 -9.03 -2.71 -7.92
CA TRP A 40 -9.83 -3.48 -6.97
C TRP A 40 -11.13 -2.74 -6.65
N GLY A 41 -12.26 -3.27 -7.11
CA GLY A 41 -13.57 -2.64 -6.92
C GLY A 41 -13.64 -1.23 -7.52
N GLU A 42 -13.88 -0.22 -6.68
CA GLU A 42 -13.89 1.21 -7.07
C GLU A 42 -12.55 1.90 -6.76
N GLY A 43 -11.47 1.14 -6.56
CA GLY A 43 -10.19 1.65 -6.08
C GLY A 43 -8.99 0.85 -6.57
N LEU A 44 -7.93 0.87 -5.78
CA LEU A 44 -6.67 0.19 -6.06
C LEU A 44 -6.29 -0.71 -4.89
N GLU A 45 -5.74 -1.87 -5.22
CA GLU A 45 -4.97 -2.71 -4.30
C GLU A 45 -3.50 -2.61 -4.71
N VAL A 46 -2.64 -2.24 -3.76
CA VAL A 46 -1.20 -2.19 -3.95
C VAL A 46 -0.57 -3.24 -3.05
N THR A 47 0.26 -4.09 -3.64
CA THR A 47 0.95 -5.18 -2.96
C THR A 47 2.45 -4.97 -3.04
N ARG A 48 3.13 -5.07 -1.90
CA ARG A 48 4.57 -5.14 -1.77
C ARG A 48 4.96 -6.55 -1.34
N ASN A 49 5.71 -7.26 -2.18
CA ASN A 49 6.18 -8.62 -1.91
C ASN A 49 7.64 -8.64 -1.48
N GLY A 50 8.07 -9.70 -0.79
CA GLY A 50 9.49 -9.97 -0.51
C GLY A 50 10.07 -9.20 0.68
N ILE A 51 9.25 -8.86 1.68
CA ILE A 51 9.70 -8.10 2.86
C ILE A 51 10.16 -9.07 3.95
N TYR A 52 11.42 -9.01 4.36
CA TYR A 52 11.94 -9.88 5.42
C TYR A 52 11.92 -9.13 6.77
N ARG A 53 11.19 -9.68 7.75
CA ARG A 53 11.04 -9.16 9.11
C ARG A 53 10.87 -10.30 10.12
N GLY A 54 10.85 -9.95 11.41
CA GLY A 54 10.46 -10.83 12.51
C GLY A 54 9.18 -11.63 12.21
N CYS A 55 9.10 -12.85 12.71
CA CYS A 55 7.94 -13.73 12.46
C CYS A 55 6.64 -13.30 13.18
N ASP A 56 6.73 -12.33 14.09
CA ASP A 56 5.64 -11.64 14.78
C ASP A 56 5.44 -10.20 14.30
N ALA A 57 6.21 -9.75 13.29
CA ALA A 57 6.13 -8.40 12.77
C ALA A 57 4.73 -8.06 12.26
N SER A 58 4.26 -6.89 12.64
CA SER A 58 2.97 -6.35 12.23
C SER A 58 3.16 -5.05 11.46
N PHE A 59 2.47 -4.94 10.33
CA PHE A 59 2.59 -3.79 9.43
C PHE A 59 1.56 -2.73 9.77
N SER A 60 2.03 -1.51 9.97
CA SER A 60 1.19 -0.35 10.25
C SER A 60 1.74 0.88 9.52
N PRO A 61 1.60 0.93 8.18
CA PRO A 61 2.20 1.99 7.37
C PRO A 61 1.60 3.35 7.66
N ASP A 62 2.37 4.40 7.39
CA ASP A 62 1.82 5.74 7.19
C ASP A 62 1.56 5.98 5.70
N ILE A 63 0.40 6.55 5.38
CA ILE A 63 -0.04 6.71 3.99
C ILE A 63 -0.49 8.14 3.77
N GLU A 64 0.29 8.87 2.96
CA GLU A 64 0.06 10.28 2.68
C GLU A 64 -0.51 10.48 1.26
N PRO A 65 -1.81 10.80 1.12
CA PRO A 65 -2.41 11.12 -0.17
C PRO A 65 -2.11 12.58 -0.57
N ASP A 66 -1.56 12.77 -1.77
CA ASP A 66 -1.31 14.06 -2.41
C ASP A 66 -1.88 14.08 -3.83
N GLY A 67 -3.18 14.39 -3.93
CA GLY A 67 -3.90 14.41 -5.19
C GLY A 67 -4.05 13.02 -5.81
N LYS A 68 -3.20 12.70 -6.79
CA LYS A 68 -3.15 11.37 -7.44
C LYS A 68 -1.87 10.60 -7.12
N VAL A 69 -1.07 11.09 -6.18
CA VAL A 69 0.12 10.42 -5.66
C VAL A 69 -0.22 9.88 -4.28
N PHE A 70 0.04 8.60 -4.04
CA PHE A 70 -0.01 8.01 -2.70
C PHE A 70 1.41 7.66 -2.28
N ARG A 71 1.87 8.24 -1.18
CA ARG A 71 3.14 7.88 -0.57
C ARG A 71 2.87 6.90 0.55
N VAL A 72 3.51 5.74 0.48
CA VAL A 72 3.38 4.66 1.45
C VAL A 72 4.70 4.52 2.17
N TYR A 73 4.70 4.77 3.46
CA TYR A 73 5.86 4.64 4.33
C TYR A 73 5.73 3.36 5.14
N GLU A 74 6.61 2.40 4.91
CA GLU A 74 6.66 1.20 5.72
C GLU A 74 6.92 1.54 7.18
N ALA A 75 6.17 0.92 8.07
CA ALA A 75 6.42 0.91 9.50
C ALA A 75 5.98 -0.43 10.07
N TRP A 76 6.87 -1.07 10.83
CA TRP A 76 6.65 -2.39 11.41
C TRP A 76 6.76 -2.34 12.93
N GLU A 77 5.81 -3.00 13.61
CA GLU A 77 5.84 -3.18 15.07
C GLU A 77 6.09 -4.65 15.42
N ASP A 78 6.85 -4.86 16.49
CA ASP A 78 7.13 -6.18 17.12
C ASP A 78 7.91 -7.14 16.18
N ASP A 79 9.16 -6.78 15.85
CA ASP A 79 10.06 -7.56 15.01
C ASP A 79 11.02 -8.42 15.86
N SER A 80 10.58 -9.61 16.28
CA SER A 80 11.47 -10.54 16.98
C SER A 80 12.73 -10.84 16.15
N GLU A 81 13.90 -10.54 16.73
CA GLU A 81 15.21 -10.82 16.11
C GLU A 81 15.57 -12.33 16.09
N ASP A 82 14.77 -13.17 16.76
CA ASP A 82 15.02 -14.61 16.92
C ASP A 82 14.50 -15.45 15.73
N CYS A 83 13.74 -14.85 14.81
CA CYS A 83 13.17 -15.51 13.64
C CYS A 83 12.99 -14.53 12.48
N ASP A 84 13.25 -14.98 11.25
CA ASP A 84 12.93 -14.20 10.05
C ASP A 84 11.82 -14.90 9.25
N ALA A 85 10.88 -14.11 8.75
CA ALA A 85 9.84 -14.53 7.84
C ALA A 85 9.71 -13.55 6.67
N CYS A 86 9.26 -14.07 5.52
CA CYS A 86 8.90 -13.25 4.37
C CYS A 86 7.44 -12.83 4.49
N TRP A 87 7.20 -11.54 4.33
CA TRP A 87 5.90 -10.89 4.36
C TRP A 87 5.55 -10.22 3.04
N MET A 88 4.26 -10.27 2.74
CA MET A 88 3.58 -9.48 1.73
C MET A 88 2.76 -8.42 2.46
N ALA A 89 3.00 -7.15 2.14
CA ALA A 89 2.24 -6.02 2.65
C ALA A 89 1.27 -5.51 1.60
N GLN A 90 0.05 -5.21 2.00
CA GLN A 90 -1.02 -4.76 1.11
C GLN A 90 -1.64 -3.47 1.63
N ILE A 91 -1.95 -2.57 0.70
CA ILE A 91 -2.80 -1.42 0.96
C ILE A 91 -3.95 -1.41 -0.05
N GLN A 92 -5.13 -1.02 0.41
CA GLN A 92 -6.31 -0.83 -0.43
C GLN A 92 -6.80 0.60 -0.28
N VAL A 93 -7.02 1.28 -1.40
CA VAL A 93 -7.47 2.67 -1.44
C VAL A 93 -8.74 2.74 -2.26
N ALA A 94 -9.87 3.05 -1.63
CA ALA A 94 -11.15 3.12 -2.31
C ALA A 94 -12.16 4.06 -1.59
N PRO A 95 -13.08 4.72 -2.31
CA PRO A 95 -13.16 4.80 -3.76
C PRO A 95 -12.18 5.82 -4.35
N LEU A 96 -11.80 5.63 -5.61
CA LEU A 96 -10.95 6.52 -6.40
C LEU A 96 -11.70 7.06 -7.62
N ARG A 97 -11.30 8.24 -8.09
CA ARG A 97 -11.85 8.86 -9.30
C ARG A 97 -11.02 8.43 -10.50
N ARG A 98 -11.61 8.41 -11.68
CA ARG A 98 -10.91 8.12 -12.93
C ARG A 98 -9.58 8.88 -13.10
N GLY A 99 -8.57 8.13 -13.53
CA GLY A 99 -7.33 8.58 -14.16
C GLY A 99 -6.09 7.94 -13.54
N THR A 100 -4.94 8.50 -13.86
CA THR A 100 -3.63 7.93 -13.54
C THR A 100 -3.20 8.27 -12.12
N TYR A 101 -2.91 7.25 -11.33
CA TYR A 101 -2.37 7.34 -9.98
C TYR A 101 -0.94 6.83 -9.94
N GLU A 102 -0.13 7.45 -9.09
CA GLU A 102 1.25 7.06 -8.80
C GLU A 102 1.31 6.59 -7.35
N ILE A 103 1.91 5.44 -7.11
CA ILE A 103 2.21 4.93 -5.78
C ILE A 103 3.71 4.99 -5.58
N GLN A 104 4.16 5.68 -4.54
CA GLN A 104 5.56 5.81 -4.16
C GLN A 104 5.77 5.05 -2.85
N TRP A 105 6.61 4.02 -2.86
CA TRP A 105 6.81 3.13 -1.73
C TRP A 105 8.15 3.37 -1.06
N PHE A 106 8.13 3.75 0.21
CA PHE A 106 9.28 4.10 1.04
C PHE A 106 9.50 3.01 2.10
N THR A 107 10.73 2.52 2.21
CA THR A 107 11.11 1.59 3.28
C THR A 107 11.48 2.35 4.56
N GLU A 108 11.55 1.65 5.69
CA GLU A 108 11.96 2.25 6.99
C GLU A 108 13.35 2.93 6.92
N ASP A 109 14.22 2.47 6.02
CA ASP A 109 15.58 3.00 5.83
C ASP A 109 15.65 4.27 4.96
N SER A 110 14.56 4.64 4.26
CA SER A 110 14.54 5.77 3.33
C SER A 110 13.15 6.40 3.20
N ASP A 111 12.99 7.57 3.81
CA ASP A 111 11.77 8.41 3.78
C ASP A 111 11.80 9.53 2.71
N THR A 112 12.96 9.74 2.06
CA THR A 112 13.15 10.83 1.08
C THR A 112 13.19 10.37 -0.36
N VAL A 113 13.54 9.10 -0.61
CA VAL A 113 13.59 8.50 -1.95
C VAL A 113 12.77 7.21 -1.93
N PRO A 114 11.78 7.05 -2.82
CA PRO A 114 11.02 5.82 -2.88
C PRO A 114 11.94 4.67 -3.29
N SER A 115 11.77 3.53 -2.63
CA SER A 115 12.41 2.27 -2.98
C SER A 115 11.86 1.70 -4.29
N ASP A 116 10.60 2.01 -4.60
CA ASP A 116 9.87 1.52 -5.77
C ASP A 116 8.70 2.46 -6.06
N ASP A 117 8.28 2.52 -7.33
CA ASP A 117 7.14 3.30 -7.76
C ASP A 117 6.33 2.57 -8.85
N VAL A 118 5.01 2.69 -8.77
CA VAL A 118 4.11 2.11 -9.77
C VAL A 118 3.05 3.11 -10.18
N THR A 119 2.79 3.16 -11.48
CA THR A 119 1.72 3.97 -12.06
C THR A 119 0.59 3.07 -12.54
N VAL A 120 -0.65 3.43 -12.19
CA VAL A 120 -1.85 2.66 -12.55
C VAL A 120 -2.97 3.59 -13.01
N ASP A 121 -3.67 3.20 -14.07
CA ASP A 121 -4.81 3.94 -14.60
C ASP A 121 -6.11 3.37 -14.05
N VAL A 122 -6.87 4.19 -13.32
CA VAL A 122 -8.24 3.84 -12.91
C VAL A 122 -9.21 4.33 -14.01
N PRO A 123 -10.04 3.46 -14.63
CA PRO A 123 -10.81 3.77 -15.85
C PRO A 123 -12.07 4.64 -15.67
#